data_AF-A0AAJ2MVS7-F1
#
_entry.id   AF-A0AAJ2MVS7-F1
#
_cell.length_a   1.000
_cell.length_b   1.000
_cell.length_c   1.000
_cell.angle_alpha   90.00
_cell.angle_beta   90.00
_cell.angle_gamma   90.00
#
_symmetry.space_group_name_H-M   'P 1'
#
loop_
_entity.id
_entity.type
_entity.pdbx_description
1 polymer ?
#
loop_
_entity_poly.entity_id
_entity_poly.type
_entity_poly.pdbx_seq_one_letter_code
_entity_poly.pdbx_strand_id
1 'polypeptide(L)'
;MQPPHPRDSGKYPHGKTGLRRIFHTLIHSRDGFIATFRGEAAFRQLLLLHALLMVAAFVLDISTIERAVVLAVCFISLLVELLNSAIEAVVDRISLEHHPLSKNAKDMGSAAQTTALLMVGTVWGVILLG
;
A
#
# COMPACT_ATOMS: atom_id res chain seq x y z
N MET A 1 0.29 -26.79 -11.75
CA MET A 1 0.23 -27.54 -10.47
C MET A 1 -0.90 -26.94 -9.67
N GLN A 2 -1.98 -27.70 -9.41
CA GLN A 2 -3.07 -27.23 -8.54
C GLN A 2 -2.57 -27.16 -7.08
N PRO A 3 -2.96 -26.14 -6.31
CA PRO A 3 -2.62 -26.08 -4.89
C PRO A 3 -3.26 -27.27 -4.15
N PRO A 4 -2.59 -27.83 -3.14
CA PRO A 4 -3.13 -28.95 -2.37
C PRO A 4 -4.43 -28.55 -1.66
N HIS A 5 -5.42 -29.44 -1.68
CA HIS A 5 -6.69 -29.25 -0.98
C HIS A 5 -6.48 -29.04 0.54
N PRO A 6 -7.27 -28.17 1.19
CA PRO A 6 -7.22 -28.02 2.65
C PRO A 6 -7.57 -29.35 3.32
N ARG A 7 -6.85 -29.73 4.38
CA ARG A 7 -7.26 -30.84 5.25
C ARG A 7 -8.45 -30.43 6.11
N ASP A 8 -9.15 -31.40 6.69
CA ASP A 8 -10.38 -31.27 7.51
C ASP A 8 -10.35 -30.26 8.67
N SER A 9 -9.20 -29.64 8.96
CA SER A 9 -9.05 -28.53 9.92
C SER A 9 -9.22 -27.13 9.31
N GLY A 10 -9.49 -27.01 8.01
CA GLY A 10 -9.66 -25.73 7.31
C GLY A 10 -8.38 -24.88 7.19
N LYS A 11 -7.23 -25.42 7.60
CA LYS A 11 -5.93 -24.73 7.57
C LYS A 11 -5.08 -25.22 6.42
N TYR A 12 -4.65 -24.29 5.57
CA TYR A 12 -3.58 -24.57 4.60
C TYR A 12 -2.30 -24.94 5.35
N PRO A 13 -1.51 -25.91 4.86
CA PRO A 13 -0.25 -26.25 5.49
C PRO A 13 0.67 -25.02 5.46
N HIS A 14 1.03 -24.48 6.62
CA HIS A 14 2.05 -23.44 6.75
C HIS A 14 3.42 -24.07 6.48
N GLY A 15 3.70 -24.26 5.19
CA GLY A 15 4.93 -24.88 4.72
C GLY A 15 6.09 -23.90 4.75
N LYS A 16 7.14 -24.32 5.47
CA LYS A 16 8.56 -23.93 5.39
C LYS A 16 9.02 -22.89 6.42
N THR A 17 9.87 -23.35 7.34
CA THR A 17 10.60 -22.58 8.34
C THR A 17 11.98 -22.13 7.80
N GLY A 18 12.57 -21.07 8.37
CA GLY A 18 13.94 -20.61 8.05
C GLY A 18 14.06 -19.57 6.92
N LEU A 19 15.29 -19.37 6.41
CA LEU A 19 15.65 -18.39 5.37
C LEU A 19 14.80 -18.51 4.10
N ARG A 20 14.38 -19.74 3.77
CA ARG A 20 13.51 -20.02 2.61
C ARG A 20 12.14 -19.34 2.72
N ARG A 21 11.63 -19.11 3.94
CA ARG A 21 10.39 -18.34 4.18
C ARG A 21 10.60 -16.86 3.87
N ILE A 22 11.71 -16.28 4.33
CA ILE A 22 12.05 -14.87 4.12
C ILE A 22 12.18 -14.59 2.61
N PHE A 23 12.92 -15.43 1.88
CA PHE A 23 13.04 -15.30 0.42
C PHE A 23 11.68 -15.38 -0.29
N HIS A 24 10.78 -16.27 0.15
CA HIS A 24 9.45 -16.40 -0.46
C HIS A 24 8.55 -15.19 -0.15
N THR A 25 8.60 -14.65 1.08
CA THR A 25 7.92 -13.41 1.44
C THR A 25 8.42 -12.25 0.60
N LEU A 26 9.73 -12.12 0.39
CA LEU A 26 10.32 -11.09 -0.47
C LEU A 26 9.85 -11.20 -1.93
N ILE A 27 9.76 -12.42 -2.47
CA ILE A 27 9.24 -12.65 -3.83
C ILE A 27 7.76 -12.26 -3.91
N HIS A 28 6.93 -12.64 -2.94
CA HIS A 28 5.53 -12.23 -2.90
C HIS A 28 5.34 -10.72 -2.74
N SER A 29 6.15 -10.07 -1.90
CA SER A 29 6.16 -8.62 -1.76
C SER A 29 6.52 -7.93 -3.08
N ARG A 30 7.52 -8.44 -3.80
CA ARG A 30 7.88 -7.96 -5.14
C ARG A 30 6.72 -8.12 -6.11
N ASP A 31 6.13 -9.30 -6.18
CA ASP A 31 5.06 -9.59 -7.15
C ASP A 31 3.81 -8.75 -6.87
N GLY A 32 3.46 -8.52 -5.60
CA GLY A 32 2.40 -7.59 -5.21
C GLY A 32 2.69 -6.15 -5.66
N PHE A 33 3.91 -5.65 -5.41
CA PHE A 33 4.30 -4.29 -5.84
C PHE A 33 4.26 -4.14 -7.37
N ILE A 34 4.75 -5.14 -8.11
CA ILE A 34 4.68 -5.14 -9.59
C ILE A 34 3.24 -5.19 -10.07
N ALA A 35 2.38 -5.99 -9.44
CA ALA A 35 0.98 -6.09 -9.80
C ALA A 35 0.27 -4.74 -9.64
N THR A 36 0.41 -4.08 -8.48
CA THR A 36 -0.19 -2.77 -8.23
C THR A 36 0.41 -1.71 -9.14
N PHE A 37 1.73 -1.69 -9.35
CA PHE A 37 2.38 -0.73 -10.26
C PHE A 37 1.89 -0.82 -11.70
N ARG A 38 1.64 -2.04 -12.21
CA ARG A 38 1.15 -2.23 -13.58
C ARG A 38 -0.36 -2.02 -13.68
N GLY A 39 -1.13 -2.50 -12.72
CA GLY A 39 -2.60 -2.41 -12.69
C GLY A 39 -3.10 -1.00 -12.45
N GLU A 40 -2.50 -0.28 -11.49
CA GLU A 40 -3.09 0.96 -10.98
C GLU A 40 -2.33 2.20 -11.43
N ALA A 41 -3.01 3.02 -12.24
CA ALA A 41 -2.48 4.33 -12.64
C ALA A 41 -2.32 5.28 -11.43
N ALA A 42 -3.25 5.22 -10.47
CA ALA A 42 -3.19 5.98 -9.23
C ALA A 42 -1.91 5.67 -8.44
N PHE A 43 -1.60 4.38 -8.24
CA PHE A 43 -0.37 3.98 -7.56
C PHE A 43 0.89 4.51 -8.24
N ARG A 44 0.97 4.51 -9.58
CA ARG A 44 2.14 5.08 -10.29
C ARG A 44 2.29 6.58 -10.06
N GLN A 45 1.17 7.32 -10.08
CA GLN A 45 1.17 8.76 -9.81
C GLN A 45 1.59 9.05 -8.37
N LEU A 46 1.06 8.29 -7.41
CA LEU A 46 1.43 8.40 -6.01
C LEU A 46 2.90 8.04 -5.79
N LEU A 47 3.41 6.99 -6.43
CA LEU A 47 4.82 6.62 -6.32
C LEU A 47 5.73 7.74 -6.84
N LEU A 48 5.39 8.35 -7.98
CA LEU A 48 6.14 9.50 -8.51
C LEU A 48 6.06 10.71 -7.57
N LEU A 49 4.86 11.07 -7.10
CA LEU A 49 4.66 12.16 -6.16
C LEU A 49 5.53 11.98 -4.91
N HIS A 50 5.44 10.82 -4.26
CA HIS A 50 6.19 10.54 -3.05
C HIS A 50 7.70 10.48 -3.31
N ALA A 51 8.15 9.97 -4.46
CA ALA A 51 9.56 10.01 -4.82
C ALA A 51 10.08 11.46 -4.91
N LEU A 52 9.33 12.36 -5.54
CA LEU A 52 9.69 13.78 -5.62
C LEU A 52 9.71 14.45 -4.24
N LEU A 53 8.72 14.18 -3.39
CA LEU A 53 8.68 14.69 -2.02
C LEU A 53 9.87 14.18 -1.19
N MET A 54 10.19 12.89 -1.28
CA MET A 54 11.34 12.33 -0.57
C MET A 54 12.65 12.99 -1.03
N VAL A 55 12.85 13.19 -2.33
CA VAL A 55 14.02 13.93 -2.85
C VAL A 55 14.05 15.35 -2.30
N ALA A 56 12.93 16.06 -2.31
CA ALA A 56 12.82 17.40 -1.74
C ALA A 56 13.20 17.43 -0.24
N ALA A 57 12.80 16.43 0.54
CA ALA A 57 13.14 16.33 1.97
C ALA A 57 14.65 16.15 2.24
N PHE A 58 15.41 15.60 1.28
CA PHE A 58 16.87 15.52 1.35
C PHE A 58 17.58 16.78 0.85
N VAL A 59 16.92 17.56 -0.01
CA VAL A 59 17.46 18.83 -0.55
C VAL A 59 17.23 20.00 0.41
N LEU A 60 16.11 20.00 1.13
CA LEU A 60 15.78 21.05 2.10
C LEU A 60 16.61 20.94 3.38
N ASP A 61 16.96 22.11 3.92
CA ASP A 61 17.62 22.25 5.21
C ASP A 61 16.60 22.13 6.35
N ILE A 62 16.14 20.91 6.57
CA ILE A 62 15.23 20.52 7.65
C ILE A 62 15.95 19.62 8.65
N SER A 63 15.48 19.64 9.89
CA SER A 63 16.02 18.79 10.95
C SER A 63 15.89 17.30 10.61
N THR A 64 16.72 16.48 11.25
CA THR A 64 16.67 15.02 11.09
C THR A 64 15.30 14.44 11.46
N ILE A 65 14.62 15.03 12.45
CA ILE A 65 13.30 14.58 12.91
C ILE A 65 12.24 14.91 11.85
N GLU A 66 12.22 16.14 11.33
CA GLU A 66 11.28 16.54 10.27
C GLU A 66 11.45 15.68 9.02
N ARG A 67 12.70 15.43 8.62
CA ARG A 67 13.00 14.53 7.50
C ARG A 67 12.46 13.13 7.75
N ALA A 68 12.69 12.56 8.93
CA ALA A 68 12.17 11.25 9.29
C ALA A 68 10.63 11.20 9.24
N VAL A 69 9.95 12.24 9.71
CA VAL A 69 8.48 12.35 9.68
C VAL A 69 7.97 12.44 8.24
N VAL A 70 8.58 13.24 7.38
CA VAL A 70 8.22 13.34 5.95
C VAL A 70 8.35 12.00 5.26
N LEU A 71 9.48 11.31 5.46
CA LEU A 71 9.69 9.98 4.88
C LEU A 71 8.63 9.00 5.40
N ALA A 72 8.34 9.01 6.70
CA ALA A 72 7.35 8.13 7.31
C ALA A 72 5.95 8.35 6.72
N VAL A 73 5.46 9.59 6.62
CA VAL A 73 4.12 9.85 6.06
C VAL A 73 4.03 9.51 4.57
N CYS A 74 5.12 9.68 3.81
CA CYS A 74 5.17 9.26 2.42
C CYS A 74 5.05 7.73 2.28
N PHE A 75 5.76 6.97 3.11
CA PHE A 75 5.65 5.50 3.12
C PHE A 75 4.26 5.05 3.59
N ILE A 76 3.68 5.70 4.61
CA ILE A 76 2.32 5.37 5.07
C ILE A 76 1.30 5.59 3.93
N SER A 77 1.39 6.67 3.16
CA SER A 77 0.47 6.88 2.02
C SER A 77 0.61 5.81 0.94
N LEU A 78 1.83 5.39 0.62
CA LEU A 78 2.04 4.28 -0.33
C LEU A 78 1.53 2.93 0.22
N LEU A 79 1.66 2.69 1.52
CA LEU A 79 1.11 1.51 2.17
C LEU A 79 -0.42 1.49 2.12
N VAL A 80 -1.06 2.63 2.38
CA VAL A 80 -2.53 2.75 2.30
C VAL A 80 -3.02 2.52 0.88
N GLU A 81 -2.33 3.03 -0.14
CA GLU A 81 -2.68 2.77 -1.54
C GLU A 81 -2.56 1.28 -1.90
N LEU A 82 -1.49 0.61 -1.48
CA LEU A 82 -1.35 -0.85 -1.70
C LEU A 82 -2.50 -1.64 -1.05
N LEU A 83 -2.93 -1.23 0.15
CA LEU A 83 -4.07 -1.84 0.83
C LEU A 83 -5.38 -1.53 0.11
N ASN A 84 -5.57 -0.30 -0.38
CA ASN A 84 -6.72 0.10 -1.16
C ASN A 84 -6.85 -0.76 -2.44
N SER A 85 -5.78 -0.87 -3.22
CA SER A 85 -5.76 -1.71 -4.44
C SER A 85 -5.99 -3.20 -4.12
N ALA A 86 -5.50 -3.69 -2.98
CA ALA A 86 -5.76 -5.06 -2.55
C ALA A 86 -7.25 -5.30 -2.24
N ILE A 87 -7.92 -4.33 -1.58
CA ILE A 87 -9.36 -4.38 -1.33
C ILE A 87 -10.13 -4.35 -2.65
N GLU A 88 -9.77 -3.44 -3.55
CA GLU A 88 -10.40 -3.33 -4.88
C GLU A 88 -10.28 -4.64 -5.65
N ALA A 89 -9.08 -5.24 -5.72
CA ALA A 89 -8.85 -6.51 -6.39
C ALA A 89 -9.68 -7.67 -5.79
N VAL A 90 -9.85 -7.70 -4.47
CA VAL A 90 -10.68 -8.71 -3.79
C VAL A 90 -12.16 -8.49 -4.10
N VAL A 91 -12.64 -7.24 -4.01
CA VAL A 91 -14.04 -6.89 -4.27
C VAL A 91 -14.40 -7.17 -5.73
N ASP A 92 -13.55 -6.79 -6.68
CA ASP A 92 -13.75 -7.00 -8.12
C ASP A 92 -13.77 -8.48 -8.49
N ARG A 93 -13.01 -9.31 -7.76
CA ARG A 93 -13.05 -10.77 -7.94
C ARG A 93 -14.34 -11.40 -7.42
N ILE A 94 -14.88 -10.91 -6.30
CA ILE A 94 -15.99 -11.58 -5.59
C ILE A 94 -17.37 -11.11 -6.10
N SER A 95 -17.49 -9.87 -6.55
CA SER A 95 -18.78 -9.24 -6.84
C SER A 95 -18.78 -8.62 -8.23
N LEU A 96 -19.35 -9.32 -9.20
CA LEU A 96 -19.62 -8.75 -10.54
C LEU A 96 -20.97 -7.99 -10.57
N GLU A 97 -21.86 -8.27 -9.62
CA GLU A 97 -23.09 -7.50 -9.41
C GLU A 97 -22.83 -6.31 -8.48
N HIS A 98 -23.54 -5.20 -8.71
CA HIS A 98 -23.46 -4.01 -7.87
C HIS A 98 -24.10 -4.29 -6.50
N HIS A 99 -23.28 -4.64 -5.52
CA HIS A 99 -23.72 -4.84 -4.13
C HIS A 99 -23.39 -3.60 -3.26
N PRO A 100 -24.33 -3.07 -2.46
CA PRO A 100 -24.10 -1.90 -1.62
C PRO A 100 -22.87 -2.02 -0.69
N LEU A 101 -22.63 -3.21 -0.12
CA LEU A 101 -21.46 -3.45 0.73
C LEU A 101 -20.14 -3.42 -0.05
N SER A 102 -20.12 -3.90 -1.30
CA SER A 102 -18.95 -3.85 -2.18
C SER A 102 -18.58 -2.40 -2.51
N LYS A 103 -19.59 -1.56 -2.73
CA LYS A 103 -19.41 -0.11 -2.89
C LYS A 103 -18.82 0.50 -1.61
N ASN A 104 -19.41 0.25 -0.46
CA ASN A 104 -18.91 0.79 0.81
C ASN A 104 -17.45 0.39 1.08
N ALA A 105 -17.06 -0.85 0.79
CA ALA A 105 -15.69 -1.32 0.97
C ALA A 105 -14.68 -0.52 0.13
N LYS A 106 -15.01 -0.25 -1.14
CA LYS A 106 -14.19 0.58 -2.03
C LYS A 106 -14.16 2.04 -1.57
N ASP A 107 -15.31 2.59 -1.21
CA ASP A 107 -15.42 3.97 -0.73
C ASP A 107 -14.57 4.19 0.54
N MET A 108 -14.56 3.22 1.46
CA MET A 108 -13.71 3.26 2.66
C MET A 108 -12.21 3.19 2.34
N GLY A 109 -11.82 2.36 1.37
CA GLY A 109 -10.43 2.30 0.91
C GLY A 109 -9.96 3.63 0.29
N SER A 110 -10.77 4.21 -0.59
CA SER A 110 -10.53 5.53 -1.19
C SER A 110 -10.49 6.66 -0.14
N ALA A 111 -11.37 6.59 0.87
CA ALA A 111 -11.36 7.54 1.98
C ALA A 111 -10.06 7.44 2.80
N ALA A 112 -9.59 6.22 3.10
CA ALA A 112 -8.33 6.01 3.79
C ALA A 112 -7.15 6.59 3.00
N GLN A 113 -7.11 6.39 1.67
CA GLN A 113 -6.07 6.97 0.82
C GLN A 113 -6.10 8.50 0.83
N THR A 114 -7.30 9.08 0.76
CA THR A 114 -7.49 10.53 0.85
C THR A 114 -6.98 11.07 2.19
N THR A 115 -7.30 10.40 3.30
CA THR A 115 -6.79 10.77 4.63
C THR A 115 -5.27 10.68 4.71
N ALA A 116 -4.65 9.68 4.09
CA ALA A 116 -3.19 9.57 4.05
C ALA A 116 -2.55 10.72 3.25
N LEU A 117 -3.16 11.13 2.12
CA LEU A 117 -2.70 12.30 1.37
C LEU A 117 -2.86 13.62 2.14
N LEU A 118 -3.96 13.77 2.90
CA LEU A 118 -4.14 14.93 3.78
C LEU A 118 -3.07 14.97 4.87
N MET A 119 -2.69 13.82 5.43
CA MET A 119 -1.60 13.72 6.39
C MET A 119 -0.26 14.18 5.78
N VAL A 120 0.07 13.71 4.57
CA VAL A 120 1.25 14.16 3.82
C VAL A 120 1.21 15.68 3.60
N GLY A 121 0.09 16.21 3.09
CA GLY A 121 -0.09 17.65 2.86
C GLY A 121 0.04 18.48 4.13
N THR A 122 -0.49 17.99 5.25
CA THR A 122 -0.42 18.67 6.55
C THR A 122 1.01 18.74 7.07
N VAL A 123 1.75 17.61 7.05
CA VAL A 123 3.15 17.57 7.49
C VAL A 123 4.02 18.50 6.64
N TRP A 124 3.87 18.46 5.32
CA TRP A 124 4.59 19.38 4.43
C TRP A 124 4.20 20.83 4.65
N GLY A 125 2.91 21.12 4.86
CA GLY A 125 2.43 22.46 5.17
C GLY A 125 3.06 23.00 6.46
N VAL A 126 3.13 22.18 7.51
CA VAL A 126 3.78 22.55 8.77
C VAL A 126 5.27 22.82 8.58
N ILE A 127 6.00 21.97 7.85
CA ILE A 127 7.44 22.12 7.64
C ILE A 127 7.79 23.34 6.78
N LEU A 128 6.94 23.69 5.81
CA LEU A 128 7.22 24.81 4.89
C LEU A 128 6.73 26.16 5.40
N LEU A 129 5.72 26.18 6.29
CA LEU A 129 5.08 27.41 6.77
C LEU A 129 5.36 27.72 8.25
N GLY A 130 5.86 26.74 9.02
CA GLY A 130 6.24 26.88 10.43
C GLY A 130 7.74 27.14 10.59
#